data_AF-A0A9P3BRD2-F1
#
_entry.id   AF-A0A9P3BRD2-F1
#
_cell.length_a   1.000
_cell.length_b   1.000
_cell.length_c   1.000
_cell.angle_alpha   90.00
_cell.angle_beta   90.00
_cell.angle_gamma   90.00
#
_symmetry.space_group_name_H-M   'P 1'
#
loop_
_entity.id
_entity.type
_entity.pdbx_description
1 polymer ?
#
loop_
_entity_poly.entity_id
_entity_poly.type
_entity_poly.pdbx_seq_one_letter_code
_entity_poly.pdbx_strand_id
1 'polypeptide(L)'
;MTSQSASEFVIAILCGLLTLNIYNLLPIFILIPPFLDLLVSAPLYVLTLQGLISLAVIRLFYIATRRPFRLNCRLNSPSMKRLSIDPRQNIPPIRDSPAASLPVSLPEATNVKTNPARAGEENASVYFVGTATTILDHFDQKVEASLRRDLPIITTSHAKSILTSKGADSFQQVFDLEPFEQMMVNVQGDSSRTKQPHIRVTGMPGKHIPTNKVVEKLNELAAAIPPTNGWMVELGYGSTETTQTDFEVGYRIYISGDTLMVDELKEIPRRFADQKIDLMLIHLGGTTVPHPNLWPLTMMVTMDAQQGVELVRLIKPDLTIPIHYDDYNVFASPLEDFKIEMQKAGLSGQVVYLDRKEAYHFQVRAT
;
A
#
# COMPACT_ATOMS: atom_id res chain seq x y z
N MET A 1 -2.04 -36.91 6.55
CA MET A 1 -1.62 -35.87 7.52
C MET A 1 -0.19 -36.08 8.03
N THR A 2 0.78 -36.51 7.19
CA THR A 2 2.13 -36.89 7.68
C THR A 2 3.30 -36.26 6.91
N SER A 3 3.08 -35.56 5.80
CA SER A 3 4.18 -34.92 5.03
C SER A 3 4.48 -33.48 5.44
N GLN A 4 3.49 -32.74 5.96
CA GLN A 4 3.62 -31.32 6.29
C GLN A 4 4.42 -31.10 7.58
N SER A 5 4.21 -31.94 8.60
CA SER A 5 4.93 -31.80 9.89
C SER A 5 6.42 -32.19 9.79
N ALA A 6 6.76 -33.11 8.89
CA ALA A 6 8.16 -33.49 8.65
C ALA A 6 8.95 -32.34 7.99
N SER A 7 8.30 -31.57 7.10
CA SER A 7 8.92 -30.41 6.45
C SER A 7 9.17 -29.27 7.45
N GLU A 8 8.21 -28.99 8.33
CA GLU A 8 8.35 -27.95 9.37
C GLU A 8 9.45 -28.30 10.38
N PHE A 9 9.56 -29.57 10.76
CA PHE A 9 10.59 -30.05 11.68
C PHE A 9 12.01 -29.90 11.09
N VAL A 10 12.18 -30.23 9.81
CA VAL A 10 13.45 -30.05 9.09
C VAL A 10 13.80 -28.56 8.96
N ILE A 11 12.83 -27.69 8.68
CA ILE A 11 13.03 -26.24 8.61
C ILE A 11 13.46 -25.69 9.97
N ALA A 12 12.80 -26.11 11.06
CA ALA A 12 13.14 -25.69 12.42
C ALA A 12 14.57 -26.10 12.81
N ILE A 13 14.99 -27.32 12.47
CA ILE A 13 16.36 -27.80 12.72
C ILE A 13 17.39 -26.98 11.93
N LEU A 14 17.15 -26.73 10.64
CA LEU A 14 18.07 -25.97 9.79
C LEU A 14 18.19 -24.50 10.26
N CYS A 15 17.08 -23.87 10.67
CA CYS A 15 17.08 -22.54 11.26
C CYS A 15 17.78 -22.50 12.64
N GLY A 16 17.59 -23.54 13.46
CA GLY A 16 18.27 -23.69 14.75
C GLY A 16 19.78 -23.80 14.61
N LEU A 17 20.26 -24.59 13.64
CA LEU A 17 21.69 -24.72 13.34
C LEU A 17 22.30 -23.40 12.85
N LEU A 18 21.58 -22.63 12.03
CA LEU A 18 22.03 -21.31 11.57
C LEU A 18 22.14 -20.31 12.73
N THR A 19 21.15 -20.33 13.64
CA THR A 19 21.09 -19.43 14.80
C THR A 19 22.17 -19.78 15.84
N LEU A 20 22.40 -21.07 16.09
CA LEU A 20 23.45 -21.56 16.99
C LEU A 20 24.86 -21.18 16.46
N ASN A 21 25.05 -21.23 15.14
CA ASN A 21 26.28 -20.80 14.49
C ASN A 21 26.55 -19.29 14.69
N ILE A 22 25.50 -18.47 14.62
CA ILE A 22 25.59 -17.02 14.86
C ILE A 22 25.85 -16.70 16.35
N TYR A 23 25.15 -17.36 17.27
CA TYR A 23 25.27 -17.07 18.72
C TYR A 23 26.59 -17.54 19.33
N ASN A 24 27.20 -18.62 18.83
CA ASN A 24 28.52 -19.07 19.29
C ASN A 24 29.67 -18.12 18.90
N LEU A 25 29.44 -17.16 18.00
CA LEU A 25 30.44 -16.19 17.53
C LEU A 25 30.43 -14.86 18.29
N LEU A 26 29.30 -14.50 18.92
CA LEU A 26 29.17 -13.24 19.65
C LEU A 26 30.20 -13.10 20.80
N PRO A 27 30.53 -14.17 21.57
CA PRO A 27 31.55 -14.09 22.62
C PRO A 27 32.97 -14.03 22.04
N ILE A 28 33.24 -14.67 20.90
CA ILE A 28 34.58 -14.76 20.31
C ILE A 28 35.00 -13.40 19.69
N PHE A 29 34.06 -12.63 19.14
CA PHE A 29 34.33 -11.30 18.61
C PHE A 29 34.59 -10.23 19.68
N ILE A 30 34.06 -10.42 20.89
CA ILE A 30 34.16 -9.44 22.00
C ILE A 30 35.39 -9.69 22.89
N LEU A 31 35.94 -10.91 22.89
CA LEU A 31 37.03 -11.34 23.81
C LEU A 31 38.44 -11.37 23.20
N ILE A 32 38.65 -10.96 21.94
CA ILE A 32 39.99 -10.94 21.31
C ILE A 32 40.69 -9.60 21.60
N PRO A 33 41.81 -9.56 22.36
CA PRO A 33 42.56 -8.33 22.60
C PRO A 33 43.31 -7.87 21.33
N PRO A 34 43.51 -6.56 21.13
CA PRO A 34 43.99 -5.97 19.87
C PRO A 34 45.48 -6.16 19.55
N PHE A 35 46.19 -7.12 20.17
CA PHE A 35 47.65 -7.25 20.03
C PHE A 35 48.17 -8.62 19.54
N LEU A 36 47.30 -9.53 19.08
CA LEU A 36 47.73 -10.77 18.43
C LEU A 36 47.67 -10.64 16.91
N ASP A 37 48.62 -9.87 16.37
CA ASP A 37 48.77 -9.54 14.94
C ASP A 37 49.55 -10.62 14.14
N LEU A 38 49.42 -11.89 14.52
CA LEU A 38 50.07 -12.98 13.77
C LEU A 38 49.18 -14.23 13.68
N LEU A 39 48.09 -14.12 12.92
CA LEU A 39 47.45 -15.22 12.16
C LEU A 39 46.18 -14.67 11.47
N VAL A 40 46.38 -13.88 10.41
CA VAL A 40 45.31 -13.39 9.51
C VAL A 40 44.51 -14.55 8.86
N SER A 41 44.97 -15.79 8.99
CA SER A 41 44.29 -16.97 8.45
C SER A 41 43.09 -17.44 9.28
N ALA A 42 43.08 -17.29 10.60
CA ALA A 42 42.03 -17.93 11.42
C ALA A 42 40.64 -17.27 11.27
N PRO A 43 40.48 -15.93 11.35
CA PRO A 43 39.16 -15.30 11.19
C PRO A 43 38.63 -15.45 9.76
N LEU A 44 39.53 -15.35 8.77
CA LEU A 44 39.19 -15.49 7.36
C LEU A 44 38.82 -16.94 7.00
N TYR A 45 39.48 -17.93 7.60
CA TYR A 45 39.13 -19.34 7.48
C TYR A 45 37.77 -19.65 8.11
N VAL A 46 37.47 -19.05 9.26
CA VAL A 46 36.16 -19.20 9.92
C VAL A 46 35.05 -18.57 9.06
N LEU A 47 35.26 -17.37 8.55
CA LEU A 47 34.30 -16.69 7.65
C LEU A 47 34.07 -17.46 6.34
N THR A 48 35.12 -18.01 5.74
CA THR A 48 35.01 -18.79 4.50
C THR A 48 34.30 -20.13 4.72
N LEU A 49 34.63 -20.86 5.80
CA LEU A 49 33.93 -22.08 6.18
C LEU A 49 32.46 -21.81 6.50
N GLN A 50 32.14 -20.67 7.12
CA GLN A 50 30.78 -20.24 7.43
C GLN A 50 29.97 -19.85 6.19
N GLY A 51 30.61 -19.20 5.21
CA GLY A 51 30.00 -18.95 3.90
C GLY A 51 29.63 -20.24 3.19
N LEU A 52 30.52 -21.24 3.23
CA LEU A 52 30.29 -22.57 2.65
C LEU A 52 29.16 -23.33 3.35
N ILE A 53 29.13 -23.33 4.70
CA ILE A 53 28.05 -23.96 5.47
C ILE A 53 26.70 -23.28 5.19
N SER A 54 26.68 -21.94 5.14
CA SER A 54 25.45 -21.18 4.85
C SER A 54 24.92 -21.47 3.44
N LEU A 55 25.80 -21.52 2.43
CA LEU A 55 25.45 -21.92 1.07
C LEU A 55 24.93 -23.36 1.00
N ALA A 56 25.55 -24.29 1.73
CA ALA A 56 25.10 -25.68 1.79
C ALA A 56 23.70 -25.80 2.43
N VAL A 57 23.44 -25.09 3.53
CA VAL A 57 22.14 -25.05 4.20
C VAL A 57 21.06 -24.43 3.31
N ILE A 58 21.35 -23.31 2.64
CA ILE A 58 20.43 -22.66 1.68
C ILE A 58 20.11 -23.61 0.52
N ARG A 59 21.11 -24.32 0.01
CA ARG A 59 20.94 -25.27 -1.10
C ARG A 59 20.13 -26.49 -0.66
N LEU A 60 20.39 -27.04 0.52
CA LEU A 60 19.59 -28.13 1.10
C LEU A 60 18.14 -27.71 1.35
N PHE A 61 17.93 -26.50 1.86
CA PHE A 61 16.59 -25.92 2.02
C PHE A 61 15.87 -25.83 0.67
N TYR A 62 16.53 -25.33 -0.37
CA TYR A 62 15.93 -25.25 -1.71
C TYR A 62 15.61 -26.65 -2.28
N ILE A 63 16.50 -27.63 -2.11
CA ILE A 63 16.27 -29.00 -2.58
C ILE A 63 15.07 -29.63 -1.85
N ALA A 64 14.96 -29.42 -0.53
CA ALA A 64 13.89 -29.98 0.28
C ALA A 64 12.52 -29.29 0.06
N THR A 65 12.51 -27.98 -0.18
CA THR A 65 11.26 -27.19 -0.21
C THR A 65 10.87 -26.72 -1.59
N ARG A 66 11.78 -26.77 -2.57
CA ARG A 66 11.65 -26.15 -3.91
C ARG A 66 11.33 -24.66 -3.86
N ARG A 67 11.70 -23.96 -2.78
CA ARG A 67 11.48 -22.52 -2.57
C ARG A 67 12.79 -21.78 -2.31
N PRO A 68 12.97 -20.54 -2.80
CA PRO A 68 14.15 -19.74 -2.49
C PRO A 68 14.20 -19.40 -0.99
N PHE A 69 15.38 -19.54 -0.37
CA PHE A 69 15.59 -19.19 1.04
C PHE A 69 15.53 -17.66 1.20
N ARG A 70 14.59 -17.16 2.00
CA ARG A 70 14.50 -15.74 2.40
C ARG A 70 14.80 -15.63 3.89
N LEU A 71 15.83 -14.85 4.24
CA LEU A 71 16.13 -14.47 5.63
C LEU A 71 15.06 -13.48 6.09
N ASN A 72 13.95 -13.97 6.63
CA ASN A 72 13.04 -13.14 7.39
C ASN A 72 13.62 -13.00 8.80
N CYS A 73 14.40 -11.96 9.04
CA CYS A 73 14.68 -11.51 10.39
C CYS A 73 13.33 -11.15 11.04
N ARG A 74 12.75 -12.08 11.82
CA ARG A 74 11.75 -11.72 12.83
C ARG A 74 12.47 -11.01 13.97
N LEU A 75 12.91 -9.78 13.71
CA LEU A 75 12.86 -8.75 14.74
C LEU A 75 11.37 -8.61 15.07
N ASN A 76 11.02 -8.63 16.37
CA ASN A 76 9.68 -8.45 16.92
C ASN A 76 8.68 -7.89 15.90
N SER A 77 7.65 -8.65 15.51
CA SER A 77 6.57 -8.09 14.68
C SER A 77 6.16 -6.78 15.34
N PRO A 78 6.41 -5.61 14.71
CA PRO A 78 6.06 -4.35 15.33
C PRO A 78 4.57 -4.43 15.63
N SER A 79 4.18 -4.04 16.85
CA SER A 79 2.78 -3.94 17.20
C SER A 79 2.08 -3.15 16.08
N MET A 80 1.08 -3.75 15.45
CA MET A 80 0.36 -3.14 14.33
C MET A 80 -0.01 -1.70 14.70
N LYS A 81 0.32 -0.75 13.81
CA LYS A 81 0.02 0.68 14.01
C LYS A 81 -1.51 0.83 14.16
N ARG A 82 -1.96 1.68 15.08
CA ARG A 82 -3.39 1.91 15.36
C ARG A 82 -3.71 3.39 15.44
N LEU A 83 -4.82 3.78 14.84
CA LEU A 83 -5.44 5.10 14.93
C LEU A 83 -6.88 4.91 15.38
N SER A 84 -7.40 5.80 16.23
CA SER A 84 -8.83 5.82 16.57
C SER A 84 -9.44 7.13 16.12
N ILE A 85 -10.55 7.05 15.39
CA ILE A 85 -11.31 8.21 14.94
C ILE A 85 -12.69 8.21 15.59
N ASP A 86 -13.16 9.37 16.03
CA ASP A 86 -14.52 9.56 16.53
C ASP A 86 -15.31 10.40 15.53
N PRO A 87 -16.21 9.81 14.73
CA PRO A 87 -17.03 10.54 13.77
C PRO A 87 -17.92 11.64 14.40
N ARG A 88 -18.13 11.60 15.72
CA ARG A 88 -18.89 12.64 16.45
C ARG A 88 -18.06 13.91 16.68
N GLN A 89 -16.74 13.82 16.60
CA GLN A 89 -15.84 14.97 16.68
C GLN A 89 -15.70 15.62 15.30
N ASN A 90 -16.63 16.52 14.98
CA ASN A 90 -16.64 17.23 13.71
C ASN A 90 -15.73 18.47 13.76
N ILE A 91 -14.42 18.28 13.56
CA ILE A 91 -13.43 19.36 13.51
C ILE A 91 -13.07 19.63 12.04
N PRO A 92 -13.08 20.90 11.57
CA PRO A 92 -12.75 21.19 10.19
C PRO A 92 -11.33 20.75 9.84
N PRO A 93 -11.08 20.16 8.66
CA PRO A 93 -9.73 19.77 8.26
C PRO A 93 -8.82 20.99 8.04
N ILE A 94 -9.39 22.16 7.78
CA ILE A 94 -8.67 23.42 7.54
C ILE A 94 -8.43 24.15 8.87
N ARG A 95 -7.17 24.51 9.15
CA ARG A 95 -6.71 25.12 10.41
C ARG A 95 -7.49 26.37 10.81
N ASP A 96 -7.76 27.24 9.85
CA ASP A 96 -8.29 28.58 10.09
C ASP A 96 -9.80 28.68 9.75
N SER A 97 -10.48 27.54 9.58
CA SER A 97 -11.93 27.51 9.33
C SER A 97 -12.75 27.65 10.62
N PRO A 98 -13.80 28.49 10.65
CA PRO A 98 -14.70 28.57 11.79
C PRO A 98 -15.34 27.19 12.06
N ALA A 99 -15.42 26.74 13.32
CA ALA A 99 -16.11 25.49 13.65
C ALA A 99 -17.58 25.47 13.17
N ALA A 100 -18.21 26.65 13.06
CA ALA A 100 -19.57 26.84 12.54
C ALA A 100 -19.70 26.73 11.01
N SER A 101 -18.60 26.55 10.26
CA SER A 101 -18.60 26.47 8.79
C SER A 101 -18.57 25.05 8.22
N LEU A 102 -18.64 24.03 9.07
CA LEU A 102 -18.74 22.66 8.60
C LEU A 102 -20.15 22.41 8.05
N PRO A 103 -20.27 22.03 6.76
CA PRO A 103 -21.57 21.68 6.23
C PRO A 103 -22.09 20.44 6.98
N VAL A 104 -23.39 20.43 7.29
CA VAL A 104 -24.06 19.35 8.05
C VAL A 104 -23.96 18.01 7.32
N SER A 105 -23.81 18.05 5.99
CA SER A 105 -23.57 16.90 5.14
C SER A 105 -22.57 17.27 4.03
N LEU A 106 -22.01 16.26 3.38
CA LEU A 106 -21.34 16.48 2.10
C LEU A 106 -22.34 17.07 1.08
N PRO A 107 -21.85 17.81 0.06
CA PRO A 107 -22.70 18.23 -1.05
C PRO A 107 -23.40 17.02 -1.67
N GLU A 108 -24.68 17.19 -2.03
CA GLU A 108 -25.41 16.13 -2.72
C GLU A 108 -24.70 15.78 -4.04
N ALA A 109 -24.60 14.48 -4.29
CA ALA A 109 -24.06 13.99 -5.56
C ALA A 109 -24.98 14.43 -6.69
N THR A 110 -24.40 14.84 -7.82
CA THR A 110 -25.18 15.16 -9.03
C THR A 110 -25.87 13.91 -9.58
N ASN A 111 -25.30 12.73 -9.34
CA ASN A 111 -25.83 11.43 -9.68
C ASN A 111 -25.20 10.35 -8.78
N VAL A 112 -25.94 9.28 -8.50
CA VAL A 112 -25.50 8.15 -7.67
C VAL A 112 -25.54 6.87 -8.50
N LYS A 113 -24.42 6.15 -8.54
CA LYS A 113 -24.28 4.85 -9.22
C LYS A 113 -24.12 3.72 -8.20
N THR A 114 -24.64 2.55 -8.52
CA THR A 114 -24.57 1.34 -7.69
C THR A 114 -24.32 0.11 -8.57
N ASN A 115 -23.76 -0.96 -8.00
CA ASN A 115 -23.59 -2.24 -8.70
C ASN A 115 -23.70 -3.44 -7.74
N PRO A 116 -24.54 -4.46 -8.03
CA PRO A 116 -25.58 -4.49 -9.07
C PRO A 116 -26.72 -3.50 -8.75
N ALA A 117 -27.49 -3.06 -9.75
CA ALA A 117 -28.42 -1.92 -9.71
C ALA A 117 -29.61 -1.96 -8.70
N ARG A 118 -29.60 -2.84 -7.70
CA ARG A 118 -30.57 -2.82 -6.59
C ARG A 118 -30.11 -1.83 -5.53
N ALA A 119 -30.53 -0.57 -5.69
CA ALA A 119 -30.33 0.47 -4.70
C ALA A 119 -31.28 0.29 -3.49
N GLY A 120 -30.78 0.49 -2.27
CA GLY A 120 -31.63 0.60 -1.07
C GLY A 120 -31.01 0.12 0.25
N GLU A 121 -29.88 -0.58 0.23
CA GLU A 121 -29.23 -1.10 1.45
C GLU A 121 -27.76 -0.69 1.61
N GLU A 122 -27.28 0.22 0.75
CA GLU A 122 -25.92 0.73 0.82
C GLU A 122 -25.71 1.55 2.09
N ASN A 123 -24.60 1.29 2.78
CA ASN A 123 -24.24 1.93 4.04
C ASN A 123 -22.91 2.68 3.95
N ALA A 124 -22.32 2.73 2.76
CA ALA A 124 -21.07 3.41 2.48
C ALA A 124 -21.09 4.00 1.06
N SER A 125 -20.30 5.05 0.89
CA SER A 125 -20.22 5.83 -0.34
C SER A 125 -18.79 6.30 -0.59
N VAL A 126 -18.36 6.28 -1.84
CA VAL A 126 -17.13 6.95 -2.28
C VAL A 126 -17.51 8.13 -3.16
N TYR A 127 -16.98 9.30 -2.81
CA TYR A 127 -17.13 10.54 -3.57
C TYR A 127 -15.81 10.85 -4.26
N PHE A 128 -15.88 11.18 -5.55
CA PHE A 128 -14.72 11.71 -6.27
C PHE A 128 -14.82 13.24 -6.33
N VAL A 129 -13.94 13.91 -5.59
CA VAL A 129 -13.89 15.38 -5.50
C VAL A 129 -12.58 15.87 -6.12
N GLY A 130 -12.51 15.88 -7.45
CA GLY A 130 -11.30 16.27 -8.18
C GLY A 130 -10.08 15.43 -7.80
N THR A 131 -8.88 16.00 -7.88
CA THR A 131 -7.59 15.32 -7.65
C THR A 131 -7.39 14.74 -6.24
N ALA A 132 -8.33 14.96 -5.32
CA ALA A 132 -8.23 14.50 -3.94
C ALA A 132 -8.82 13.09 -3.76
N THR A 133 -8.02 12.05 -3.98
CA THR A 133 -8.28 10.75 -3.34
C THR A 133 -7.63 10.77 -1.96
N THR A 134 -8.42 10.82 -0.88
CA THR A 134 -7.86 10.70 0.49
C THR A 134 -7.56 9.24 0.81
N ILE A 135 -6.49 8.73 0.20
CA ILE A 135 -5.31 8.23 0.92
C ILE A 135 -4.13 8.93 0.24
N LEU A 136 -3.39 9.71 1.02
CA LEU A 136 -2.80 10.98 0.59
C LEU A 136 -1.53 10.79 -0.27
N ASP A 137 -1.71 10.63 -1.58
CA ASP A 137 -0.64 10.47 -2.58
C ASP A 137 -0.26 11.83 -3.24
N HIS A 138 -1.20 12.78 -3.34
CA HIS A 138 -0.97 14.08 -4.00
C HIS A 138 -1.21 15.27 -3.06
N PHE A 139 -0.13 15.91 -2.63
CA PHE A 139 -0.18 17.05 -1.72
C PHE A 139 0.32 18.31 -2.44
N ASP A 140 -0.59 19.21 -2.81
CA ASP A 140 -0.20 20.54 -3.26
C ASP A 140 0.13 21.44 -2.06
N GLN A 141 0.98 22.45 -2.27
CA GLN A 141 1.43 23.35 -1.19
C GLN A 141 0.29 24.16 -0.56
N LYS A 142 -0.81 24.39 -1.28
CA LYS A 142 -1.96 25.15 -0.77
C LYS A 142 -2.79 24.31 0.18
N VAL A 143 -3.08 23.06 -0.20
CA VAL A 143 -3.72 22.05 0.65
C VAL A 143 -2.87 21.86 1.89
N GLU A 144 -1.56 21.61 1.73
CA GLU A 144 -0.64 21.50 2.84
C GLU A 144 -0.74 22.69 3.80
N ALA A 145 -0.63 23.92 3.32
CA ALA A 145 -0.66 25.12 4.16
C ALA A 145 -2.00 25.31 4.89
N SER A 146 -3.10 24.82 4.30
CA SER A 146 -4.44 25.00 4.84
C SER A 146 -4.82 23.99 5.93
N LEU A 147 -4.26 22.78 5.90
CA LEU A 147 -4.68 21.69 6.78
C LEU A 147 -4.20 21.87 8.22
N ARG A 148 -5.06 21.52 9.18
CA ARG A 148 -4.70 21.49 10.60
C ARG A 148 -3.58 20.49 10.86
N ARG A 149 -2.64 20.84 11.74
CA ARG A 149 -1.43 20.03 11.99
C ARG A 149 -1.68 18.78 12.84
N ASP A 150 -2.81 18.72 13.52
CA ASP A 150 -3.26 17.54 14.27
C ASP A 150 -4.11 16.58 13.41
N LEU A 151 -4.30 16.83 12.11
CA LEU A 151 -5.02 15.93 11.21
C LEU A 151 -4.28 14.58 11.09
N PRO A 152 -4.93 13.44 11.36
CA PRO A 152 -4.33 12.14 11.11
C PRO A 152 -4.09 11.90 9.61
N ILE A 153 -2.86 11.56 9.24
CA ILE A 153 -2.42 11.31 7.87
C ILE A 153 -1.79 9.92 7.78
N ILE A 154 -2.27 9.10 6.84
CA ILE A 154 -1.65 7.83 6.46
C ILE A 154 -0.99 8.03 5.09
N THR A 155 0.30 7.76 4.98
CA THR A 155 1.10 8.09 3.78
C THR A 155 2.37 7.22 3.65
N THR A 156 3.25 7.53 2.70
CA THR A 156 4.55 6.85 2.52
C THR A 156 5.57 7.29 3.57
N SER A 157 6.60 6.50 3.85
CA SER A 157 7.68 6.90 4.76
C SER A 157 8.40 8.17 4.31
N HIS A 158 8.55 8.34 2.99
CA HIS A 158 9.14 9.54 2.41
C HIS A 158 8.30 10.78 2.71
N ALA A 159 7.00 10.74 2.42
CA ALA A 159 6.09 11.84 2.71
C ALA A 159 6.02 12.15 4.21
N LYS A 160 6.01 11.12 5.06
CA LYS A 160 6.08 11.30 6.52
C LYS A 160 7.31 12.08 6.93
N SER A 161 8.49 11.76 6.39
CA SER A 161 9.73 12.46 6.72
C SER A 161 9.66 13.96 6.39
N ILE A 162 8.99 14.33 5.29
CA ILE A 162 8.79 15.72 4.86
C ILE A 162 7.74 16.42 5.73
N LEU A 163 6.60 15.78 5.95
CA LEU A 163 5.47 16.37 6.70
C LEU A 163 5.79 16.59 8.19
N THR A 164 6.77 15.86 8.73
CA THR A 164 7.18 15.93 10.15
C THR A 164 8.46 16.72 10.42
N SER A 165 9.11 17.26 9.37
CA SER A 165 10.40 17.98 9.48
C SER A 165 10.30 19.49 9.25
N LYS A 166 9.12 20.08 9.54
CA LYS A 166 8.80 21.50 9.28
C LYS A 166 8.83 22.38 10.54
N GLY A 167 9.50 21.92 11.61
CA GLY A 167 9.56 22.65 12.88
C GLY A 167 8.16 22.84 13.49
N ALA A 168 7.81 24.07 13.83
CA ALA A 168 6.51 24.42 14.42
C ALA A 168 5.32 24.14 13.48
N ASP A 169 5.55 24.04 12.17
CA ASP A 169 4.52 23.79 11.17
C ASP A 169 4.40 22.30 10.78
N SER A 170 5.06 21.40 11.53
CA SER A 170 5.01 19.96 11.28
C SER A 170 3.64 19.37 11.58
N PHE A 171 3.21 18.40 10.76
CA PHE A 171 2.08 17.54 11.12
C PHE A 171 2.45 16.64 12.30
N GLN A 172 1.49 16.47 13.21
CA GLN A 172 1.69 15.80 14.50
C GLN A 172 1.28 14.33 14.47
N GLN A 173 0.35 13.97 13.58
CA GLN A 173 -0.25 12.63 13.50
C GLN A 173 -0.02 12.01 12.11
N VAL A 174 1.24 11.67 11.80
CA VAL A 174 1.61 11.08 10.50
C VAL A 174 2.07 9.63 10.66
N PHE A 175 1.34 8.74 9.99
CA PHE A 175 1.56 7.30 9.99
C PHE A 175 2.04 6.88 8.60
N ASP A 176 3.20 6.26 8.54
CA ASP A 176 3.75 5.66 7.34
C ASP A 176 3.28 4.21 7.20
N LEU A 177 3.16 3.70 5.97
CA LEU A 177 3.07 2.27 5.70
C LEU A 177 3.98 1.93 4.50
N GLU A 178 4.92 1.02 4.72
CA GLU A 178 5.66 0.39 3.62
C GLU A 178 4.79 -0.68 2.92
N PRO A 179 5.18 -1.16 1.72
CA PRO A 179 4.44 -2.20 1.02
C PRO A 179 4.19 -3.43 1.92
N PHE A 180 2.91 -3.76 2.07
CA PHE A 180 2.33 -4.80 2.90
C PHE A 180 2.39 -4.57 4.42
N GLU A 181 2.84 -3.41 4.89
CA GLU A 181 2.58 -2.98 6.26
C GLU A 181 1.12 -2.60 6.43
N GLN A 182 0.60 -2.89 7.62
CA GLN A 182 -0.82 -2.74 7.95
C GLN A 182 -0.99 -1.83 9.17
N MET A 183 -2.06 -1.04 9.15
CA MET A 183 -2.59 -0.38 10.34
C MET A 183 -4.10 -0.56 10.46
N MET A 184 -4.59 -0.51 11.69
CA MET A 184 -6.02 -0.44 11.98
C MET A 184 -6.42 0.99 12.28
N VAL A 185 -7.51 1.43 11.67
CA VAL A 185 -8.24 2.64 12.05
C VAL A 185 -9.54 2.18 12.73
N ASN A 186 -9.60 2.33 14.04
CA ASN A 186 -10.78 2.02 14.83
C ASN A 186 -11.76 3.19 14.70
N VAL A 187 -12.99 2.92 14.28
CA VAL A 187 -14.02 3.93 14.16
C VAL A 187 -14.90 3.83 15.39
N GLN A 188 -14.87 4.86 16.25
CA GLN A 188 -15.71 4.86 17.45
C GLN A 188 -17.17 4.89 17.04
N GLY A 189 -17.91 3.88 17.48
CA GLY A 189 -19.34 3.77 17.28
C GLY A 189 -20.09 3.76 18.60
N ASP A 190 -21.36 3.35 18.51
CA ASP A 190 -22.20 3.11 19.67
C ASP A 190 -21.63 1.96 20.51
N SER A 191 -21.26 2.28 21.75
CA SER A 191 -20.68 1.33 22.71
C SER A 191 -21.64 0.20 23.09
N SER A 192 -22.94 0.31 22.76
CA SER A 192 -23.93 -0.76 22.93
C SER A 192 -23.76 -1.91 21.94
N ARG A 193 -23.03 -1.70 20.82
CA ARG A 193 -22.80 -2.72 19.81
C ARG A 193 -21.65 -3.66 20.21
N THR A 194 -21.87 -4.96 20.00
CA THR A 194 -20.87 -6.01 20.27
C THR A 194 -19.68 -5.97 19.32
N LYS A 195 -19.90 -5.57 18.06
CA LYS A 195 -18.86 -5.32 17.06
C LYS A 195 -18.83 -3.84 16.69
N GLN A 196 -17.64 -3.28 16.60
CA GLN A 196 -17.38 -1.91 16.18
C GLN A 196 -16.86 -1.88 14.74
N PRO A 197 -17.14 -0.81 13.98
CA PRO A 197 -16.57 -0.63 12.65
C PRO A 197 -15.07 -0.38 12.73
N HIS A 198 -14.32 -1.04 11.86
CA HIS A 198 -12.88 -0.84 11.71
C HIS A 198 -12.49 -0.76 10.23
N ILE A 199 -11.40 -0.06 9.97
CA ILE A 199 -10.77 0.02 8.66
C ILE A 199 -9.35 -0.52 8.78
N ARG A 200 -9.01 -1.55 8.00
CA ARG A 200 -7.61 -1.99 7.87
C ARG A 200 -7.03 -1.36 6.61
N VAL A 201 -5.97 -0.59 6.78
CA VAL A 201 -5.22 0.03 5.68
C VAL A 201 -3.91 -0.71 5.51
N THR A 202 -3.63 -1.18 4.30
CA THR A 202 -2.36 -1.81 3.95
C THR A 202 -1.69 -1.01 2.84
N GLY A 203 -0.43 -0.64 3.00
CA GLY A 203 0.36 -0.05 1.91
C GLY A 203 0.55 -1.08 0.78
N MET A 204 0.30 -0.72 -0.47
CA MET A 204 0.52 -1.58 -1.63
C MET A 204 1.71 -1.08 -2.45
N PRO A 205 2.44 -1.98 -3.15
CA PRO A 205 3.52 -1.56 -4.02
C PRO A 205 3.03 -0.60 -5.11
N GLY A 206 3.84 0.42 -5.41
CA GLY A 206 3.64 1.36 -6.50
C GLY A 206 4.98 1.93 -6.95
N LYS A 207 5.11 2.26 -8.24
CA LYS A 207 6.31 2.89 -8.82
C LYS A 207 5.91 3.81 -9.98
N HIS A 208 6.50 5.00 -9.99
CA HIS A 208 6.26 6.04 -10.99
C HIS A 208 7.32 6.15 -12.08
N ILE A 209 8.24 5.18 -12.15
CA ILE A 209 9.42 5.27 -13.00
C ILE A 209 9.45 4.03 -13.87
N PRO A 210 9.68 4.18 -15.20
CA PRO A 210 9.87 3.03 -16.06
C PRO A 210 10.98 2.13 -15.50
N THR A 211 10.71 0.82 -15.41
CA THR A 211 11.62 -0.20 -14.87
C THR A 211 12.76 -0.52 -15.83
N ASN A 212 13.47 0.50 -16.31
CA ASN A 212 14.77 0.30 -16.95
C ASN A 212 15.85 0.57 -15.89
N LYS A 213 16.80 -0.37 -15.77
CA LYS A 213 17.80 -0.38 -14.68
C LYS A 213 18.69 0.88 -14.63
N VAL A 214 18.76 1.62 -15.73
CA VAL A 214 19.57 2.84 -15.84
C VAL A 214 18.83 4.01 -15.22
N VAL A 215 17.55 4.20 -15.57
CA VAL A 215 16.69 5.25 -15.04
C VAL A 215 16.38 5.01 -13.56
N GLU A 216 16.15 3.77 -13.14
CA GLU A 216 15.98 3.44 -11.71
C GLU A 216 17.21 3.88 -10.88
N LYS A 217 18.43 3.52 -11.32
CA LYS A 217 19.67 3.94 -10.65
C LYS A 217 19.91 5.44 -10.67
N LEU A 218 19.58 6.10 -11.79
CA LEU A 218 19.69 7.55 -11.89
C LEU A 218 18.69 8.23 -10.93
N ASN A 219 17.49 7.69 -10.77
CA ASN A 219 16.54 8.22 -9.81
C ASN A 219 16.93 7.92 -8.36
N GLU A 220 17.43 6.73 -8.05
CA GLU A 220 18.00 6.41 -6.73
C GLU A 220 19.14 7.37 -6.36
N LEU A 221 19.98 7.72 -7.34
CA LEU A 221 21.09 8.65 -7.16
C LEU A 221 20.64 10.11 -7.06
N ALA A 222 19.61 10.51 -7.82
CA ALA A 222 19.14 11.89 -7.92
C ALA A 222 17.97 12.24 -6.99
N ALA A 223 17.33 11.24 -6.36
CA ALA A 223 16.10 11.36 -5.58
C ALA A 223 15.00 12.18 -6.29
N ALA A 224 14.95 12.12 -7.62
CA ALA A 224 14.22 13.10 -8.43
C ALA A 224 12.70 12.86 -8.47
N ILE A 225 12.26 11.62 -8.27
CA ILE A 225 10.86 11.20 -8.28
C ILE A 225 10.53 10.54 -6.94
N PRO A 226 9.59 11.12 -6.15
CA PRO A 226 9.17 10.57 -4.88
C PRO A 226 8.60 9.15 -5.02
N PRO A 227 8.76 8.28 -4.00
CA PRO A 227 8.07 7.01 -3.97
C PRO A 227 6.56 7.20 -3.82
N THR A 228 5.81 6.32 -4.46
CA THR A 228 4.34 6.26 -4.49
C THR A 228 3.86 4.94 -3.91
N ASN A 229 2.66 4.94 -3.33
CA ASN A 229 2.03 3.74 -2.79
C ASN A 229 0.63 3.57 -3.38
N GLY A 230 0.26 2.33 -3.68
CA GLY A 230 -1.14 1.95 -3.68
C GLY A 230 -1.64 1.68 -2.25
N TRP A 231 -2.94 1.41 -2.11
CA TRP A 231 -3.57 1.17 -0.82
C TRP A 231 -4.60 0.07 -0.93
N MET A 232 -4.53 -0.92 -0.03
CA MET A 232 -5.64 -1.84 0.19
C MET A 232 -6.40 -1.38 1.43
N VAL A 233 -7.68 -1.04 1.24
CA VAL A 233 -8.58 -0.57 2.29
C VAL A 233 -9.65 -1.62 2.49
N GLU A 234 -9.65 -2.22 3.68
CA GLU A 234 -10.62 -3.23 4.06
C GLU A 234 -11.55 -2.65 5.12
N LEU A 235 -12.83 -2.60 4.80
CA LEU A 235 -13.90 -2.10 5.67
C LEU A 235 -14.59 -3.30 6.32
N GLY A 236 -14.83 -3.24 7.62
CA GLY A 236 -15.39 -4.38 8.33
C GLY A 236 -15.73 -4.10 9.78
N TYR A 237 -15.91 -5.17 10.53
CA TYR A 237 -16.34 -5.13 11.92
C TYR A 237 -15.51 -6.08 12.78
N GLY A 238 -15.37 -5.76 14.07
CA GLY A 238 -14.65 -6.58 15.06
C GLY A 238 -14.83 -6.04 16.48
N SER A 239 -14.40 -6.77 17.50
CA SER A 239 -14.51 -6.33 18.90
C SER A 239 -13.74 -5.04 19.20
N THR A 240 -14.01 -4.43 20.36
CA THR A 240 -13.34 -3.22 20.86
C THR A 240 -11.86 -3.43 21.21
N GLU A 241 -11.46 -4.66 21.57
CA GLU A 241 -10.07 -5.04 21.85
C GLU A 241 -9.47 -5.73 20.62
N THR A 242 -9.20 -4.96 19.55
CA THR A 242 -8.86 -5.51 18.24
C THR A 242 -7.50 -6.22 18.19
N THR A 243 -7.52 -7.54 18.34
CA THR A 243 -6.51 -8.42 17.75
C THR A 243 -6.87 -8.68 16.28
N GLN A 244 -5.86 -8.83 15.40
CA GLN A 244 -6.05 -8.98 13.95
C GLN A 244 -7.00 -10.12 13.56
N THR A 245 -7.17 -11.11 14.43
CA THR A 245 -7.95 -12.34 14.19
C THR A 245 -9.46 -12.16 14.28
N ASP A 246 -9.95 -11.09 14.91
CA ASP A 246 -11.40 -10.85 15.10
C ASP A 246 -11.96 -9.78 14.14
N PHE A 247 -11.15 -9.32 13.19
CA PHE A 247 -11.60 -8.37 12.17
C PHE A 247 -12.14 -9.09 10.95
N GLU A 248 -13.45 -8.97 10.73
CA GLU A 248 -14.14 -9.55 9.60
C GLU A 248 -14.31 -8.50 8.50
N VAL A 249 -13.74 -8.78 7.32
CA VAL A 249 -13.77 -7.87 6.17
C VAL A 249 -15.11 -7.99 5.45
N GLY A 250 -15.88 -6.91 5.44
CA GLY A 250 -17.15 -6.80 4.73
C GLY A 250 -17.01 -6.32 3.30
N TYR A 251 -16.01 -5.46 3.03
CA TYR A 251 -15.74 -4.85 1.72
C TYR A 251 -14.25 -4.53 1.55
N ARG A 252 -13.69 -4.79 0.36
CA ARG A 252 -12.26 -4.55 0.07
C ARG A 252 -12.07 -3.66 -1.15
N ILE A 253 -11.36 -2.56 -0.95
CA ILE A 253 -11.07 -1.54 -1.97
C ILE A 253 -9.56 -1.53 -2.23
N TYR A 254 -9.15 -1.74 -3.48
CA TYR A 254 -7.79 -1.47 -3.92
C TYR A 254 -7.72 -0.11 -4.59
N ILE A 255 -6.90 0.79 -4.07
CA ILE A 255 -6.59 2.08 -4.68
C ILE A 255 -5.19 1.94 -5.27
N SER A 256 -5.04 2.08 -6.59
CA SER A 256 -3.77 1.78 -7.24
C SER A 256 -2.62 2.67 -6.77
N GLY A 257 -2.95 3.87 -6.28
CA GLY A 257 -2.00 4.96 -6.24
C GLY A 257 -1.59 5.35 -7.65
N ASP A 258 -0.80 6.40 -7.71
CA ASP A 258 -0.28 6.93 -8.93
C ASP A 258 0.91 6.02 -9.29
N THR A 259 0.76 5.07 -10.21
CA THR A 259 1.76 4.01 -10.47
C THR A 259 1.78 3.57 -11.93
N LEU A 260 2.86 2.92 -12.36
CA LEU A 260 2.99 2.17 -13.62
C LEU A 260 2.74 0.68 -13.39
N MET A 261 2.53 -0.06 -14.49
CA MET A 261 2.45 -1.52 -14.46
C MET A 261 3.82 -2.14 -14.19
N VAL A 262 4.13 -2.38 -12.90
CA VAL A 262 5.41 -2.95 -12.45
C VAL A 262 5.26 -4.37 -11.91
N ASP A 263 6.36 -5.12 -11.93
CA ASP A 263 6.36 -6.54 -11.54
C ASP A 263 5.94 -6.77 -10.09
N GLU A 264 6.21 -5.82 -9.20
CA GLU A 264 5.82 -5.87 -7.79
C GLU A 264 4.30 -5.94 -7.59
N LEU A 265 3.51 -5.41 -8.52
CA LEU A 265 2.05 -5.50 -8.47
C LEU A 265 1.57 -6.96 -8.54
N LYS A 266 2.37 -7.88 -9.12
CA LYS A 266 2.06 -9.32 -9.19
C LYS A 266 2.06 -9.99 -7.82
N GLU A 267 2.61 -9.35 -6.79
CA GLU A 267 2.53 -9.84 -5.40
C GLU A 267 1.14 -9.63 -4.79
N ILE A 268 0.36 -8.65 -5.27
CA ILE A 268 -0.99 -8.36 -4.75
C ILE A 268 -1.91 -9.59 -4.88
N PRO A 269 -2.15 -10.16 -6.08
CA PRO A 269 -3.00 -11.35 -6.20
C PRO A 269 -2.41 -12.60 -5.53
N ARG A 270 -1.09 -12.64 -5.27
CA ARG A 270 -0.48 -13.74 -4.49
C ARG A 270 -0.81 -13.66 -3.00
N ARG A 271 -0.80 -12.45 -2.44
CA ARG A 271 -1.06 -12.20 -1.00
C ARG A 271 -2.54 -12.16 -0.67
N PHE A 272 -3.35 -11.70 -1.61
CA PHE A 272 -4.81 -11.71 -1.54
C PHE A 272 -5.41 -12.87 -2.35
N ALA A 273 -4.67 -13.97 -2.47
CA ALA A 273 -5.20 -15.19 -3.09
C ALA A 273 -6.47 -15.64 -2.36
N ASP A 274 -7.48 -16.04 -3.13
CA ASP A 274 -8.81 -16.45 -2.65
C ASP A 274 -9.58 -15.37 -1.88
N GLN A 275 -9.07 -14.14 -1.87
CA GLN A 275 -9.68 -12.99 -1.24
C GLN A 275 -10.21 -12.03 -2.31
N LYS A 276 -11.52 -11.85 -2.30
CA LYS A 276 -12.21 -10.96 -3.22
C LYS A 276 -11.75 -9.50 -3.06
N ILE A 277 -11.50 -8.81 -4.17
CA ILE A 277 -11.34 -7.35 -4.21
C ILE A 277 -12.64 -6.81 -4.82
N ASP A 278 -13.46 -6.16 -3.99
CA ASP A 278 -14.80 -5.72 -4.39
C ASP A 278 -14.75 -4.50 -5.31
N LEU A 279 -13.80 -3.59 -5.07
CA LEU A 279 -13.66 -2.36 -5.82
C LEU A 279 -12.18 -2.06 -6.08
N MET A 280 -11.86 -1.63 -7.30
CA MET A 280 -10.58 -1.03 -7.62
C MET A 280 -10.75 0.41 -8.09
N LEU A 281 -10.10 1.35 -7.42
CA LEU A 281 -9.90 2.71 -7.91
C LEU A 281 -8.56 2.78 -8.64
N ILE A 282 -8.58 3.01 -9.94
CA ILE A 282 -7.37 2.98 -10.78
C ILE A 282 -7.01 4.39 -11.26
N HIS A 283 -5.81 4.84 -10.93
CA HIS A 283 -5.24 6.10 -11.43
C HIS A 283 -4.76 5.89 -12.87
N LEU A 284 -5.27 6.69 -13.79
CA LEU A 284 -4.96 6.61 -15.22
C LEU A 284 -4.34 7.93 -15.71
N GLY A 285 -4.51 8.21 -17.01
CA GLY A 285 -4.11 9.46 -17.64
C GLY A 285 -2.79 9.40 -18.42
N GLY A 286 -1.95 8.39 -18.20
CA GLY A 286 -0.65 8.28 -18.87
C GLY A 286 0.18 9.56 -18.70
N THR A 287 0.18 10.14 -17.49
CA THR A 287 0.86 11.40 -17.19
C THR A 287 2.31 11.28 -17.59
N THR A 288 2.84 12.31 -18.25
CA THR A 288 4.27 12.36 -18.57
C THR A 288 4.95 13.60 -18.01
N VAL A 289 6.20 13.43 -17.57
CA VAL A 289 7.04 14.51 -17.03
C VAL A 289 8.36 14.54 -17.81
N PRO A 290 8.90 15.72 -18.21
CA PRO A 290 8.39 17.07 -17.95
C PRO A 290 7.17 17.49 -18.80
N HIS A 291 7.07 17.14 -20.08
CA HIS A 291 5.88 17.37 -20.92
C HIS A 291 5.88 16.42 -22.13
N PRO A 292 4.73 15.91 -22.63
CA PRO A 292 4.67 14.95 -23.76
C PRO A 292 5.48 15.35 -25.01
N ASN A 293 5.51 16.65 -25.31
CA ASN A 293 6.15 17.21 -26.50
C ASN A 293 7.70 17.28 -26.42
N LEU A 294 8.31 16.89 -25.30
CA LEU A 294 9.77 16.94 -25.09
C LEU A 294 10.44 15.59 -25.34
N TRP A 295 9.88 14.77 -26.22
CA TRP A 295 10.49 13.52 -26.67
C TRP A 295 11.92 13.76 -27.20
N PRO A 296 12.95 12.97 -26.79
CA PRO A 296 12.89 11.71 -26.02
C PRO A 296 13.10 11.84 -24.49
N LEU A 297 13.04 13.05 -23.93
CA LEU A 297 13.27 13.29 -22.49
C LEU A 297 12.03 13.05 -21.61
N THR A 298 10.94 12.57 -22.21
CA THR A 298 9.64 12.40 -21.58
C THR A 298 9.53 11.01 -20.97
N MET A 299 9.12 10.94 -19.70
CA MET A 299 8.84 9.68 -19.02
C MET A 299 7.39 9.63 -18.58
N MET A 300 6.72 8.52 -18.88
CA MET A 300 5.39 8.23 -18.35
C MET A 300 5.50 7.83 -16.88
N VAL A 301 4.66 8.42 -16.04
CA VAL A 301 4.67 8.23 -14.60
C VAL A 301 3.39 7.55 -14.09
N THR A 302 2.24 7.69 -14.77
CA THR A 302 1.01 6.94 -14.44
C THR A 302 0.61 5.99 -15.56
N MET A 303 -0.22 4.98 -15.25
CA MET A 303 -0.70 4.04 -16.26
C MET A 303 -1.46 4.75 -17.39
N ASP A 304 -1.22 4.31 -18.63
CA ASP A 304 -2.10 4.57 -19.77
C ASP A 304 -3.26 3.56 -19.80
N ALA A 305 -4.13 3.65 -20.82
CA ALA A 305 -5.25 2.74 -21.01
C ALA A 305 -4.84 1.26 -21.09
N GLN A 306 -3.73 0.93 -21.75
CA GLN A 306 -3.29 -0.45 -21.96
C GLN A 306 -2.78 -1.08 -20.66
N GLN A 307 -1.91 -0.35 -19.95
CA GLN A 307 -1.44 -0.74 -18.62
C GLN A 307 -2.60 -0.84 -17.64
N GLY A 308 -3.57 0.08 -17.73
CA GLY A 308 -4.76 0.06 -16.90
C GLY A 308 -5.56 -1.24 -17.05
N VAL A 309 -5.82 -1.68 -18.29
CA VAL A 309 -6.50 -2.95 -18.57
C VAL A 309 -5.66 -4.15 -18.14
N GLU A 310 -4.34 -4.08 -18.27
CA GLU A 310 -3.44 -5.12 -17.74
C GLU A 310 -3.57 -5.25 -16.21
N LEU A 311 -3.64 -4.14 -15.48
CA LEU A 311 -3.86 -4.15 -14.04
C LEU A 311 -5.22 -4.76 -13.68
N VAL A 312 -6.30 -4.40 -14.39
CA VAL A 312 -7.63 -5.00 -14.19
C VAL A 312 -7.56 -6.51 -14.37
N ARG A 313 -6.86 -7.01 -15.39
CA ARG A 313 -6.68 -8.45 -15.63
C ARG A 313 -5.83 -9.15 -14.57
N LEU A 314 -4.83 -8.45 -14.03
CA LEU A 314 -3.96 -8.98 -12.98
C LEU A 314 -4.69 -9.09 -11.64
N ILE A 315 -5.42 -8.04 -11.25
CA ILE A 315 -6.09 -7.92 -9.95
C ILE A 315 -7.44 -8.65 -9.94
N LYS A 316 -8.17 -8.62 -11.05
CA LYS A 316 -9.52 -9.18 -11.22
C LYS A 316 -10.51 -8.69 -10.14
N PRO A 317 -10.70 -7.37 -9.99
CA PRO A 317 -11.71 -6.85 -9.08
C PRO A 317 -13.12 -7.12 -9.63
N ASP A 318 -14.12 -7.12 -8.75
CA ASP A 318 -15.53 -7.16 -9.17
C ASP A 318 -15.94 -5.93 -9.99
N LEU A 319 -15.45 -4.76 -9.56
CA LEU A 319 -15.71 -3.49 -10.20
C LEU A 319 -14.47 -2.59 -10.19
N THR A 320 -14.28 -1.85 -11.27
CA THR A 320 -13.22 -0.84 -11.43
C THR A 320 -13.85 0.54 -11.63
N ILE A 321 -13.30 1.56 -10.98
CA ILE A 321 -13.62 2.97 -11.25
C ILE A 321 -12.32 3.68 -11.64
N PRO A 322 -12.18 4.17 -12.88
CA PRO A 322 -11.04 4.98 -13.27
C PRO A 322 -11.13 6.36 -12.64
N ILE A 323 -9.98 6.86 -12.19
CA ILE A 323 -9.79 8.19 -11.60
C ILE A 323 -8.52 8.83 -12.17
N HIS A 324 -8.30 10.11 -11.89
CA HIS A 324 -7.08 10.84 -12.28
C HIS A 324 -6.80 10.84 -13.80
N TYR A 325 -7.81 11.15 -14.62
CA TYR A 325 -7.73 11.06 -16.10
C TYR A 325 -8.04 12.37 -16.85
N ASP A 326 -8.54 13.41 -16.18
CA ASP A 326 -9.01 14.67 -16.80
C ASP A 326 -8.62 15.95 -16.02
N ASP A 327 -7.85 15.84 -14.95
CA ASP A 327 -7.43 16.91 -14.05
C ASP A 327 -6.28 17.83 -14.53
N TYR A 328 -5.45 17.43 -15.50
CA TYR A 328 -4.24 18.15 -15.91
C TYR A 328 -4.03 18.16 -17.43
N ASN A 329 -3.33 19.17 -17.94
CA ASN A 329 -3.04 19.32 -19.37
C ASN A 329 -1.92 18.37 -19.90
N VAL A 330 -1.39 17.48 -19.05
CA VAL A 330 -0.21 16.63 -19.35
C VAL A 330 -0.55 15.14 -19.53
N PHE A 331 -1.84 14.81 -19.61
CA PHE A 331 -2.29 13.45 -19.87
C PHE A 331 -2.11 13.06 -21.33
N ALA A 332 -1.44 11.93 -21.55
CA ALA A 332 -1.23 11.36 -22.89
C ALA A 332 -2.36 10.40 -23.29
N SER A 333 -3.17 9.91 -22.33
CA SER A 333 -4.25 8.96 -22.60
C SER A 333 -5.58 9.45 -21.98
N PRO A 334 -6.55 9.89 -22.80
CA PRO A 334 -7.88 10.25 -22.32
C PRO A 334 -8.67 9.03 -21.83
N LEU A 335 -9.72 9.28 -21.03
CA LEU A 335 -10.62 8.22 -20.54
C LEU A 335 -11.20 7.34 -21.67
N GLU A 336 -11.42 7.92 -22.84
CA GLU A 336 -12.01 7.21 -23.99
C GLU A 336 -11.13 6.05 -24.47
N ASP A 337 -9.81 6.19 -24.40
CA ASP A 337 -8.88 5.11 -24.73
C ASP A 337 -9.09 3.93 -23.77
N PHE A 338 -9.26 4.19 -22.48
CA PHE A 338 -9.50 3.16 -21.47
C PHE A 338 -10.86 2.46 -21.68
N LYS A 339 -11.91 3.19 -22.05
CA LYS A 339 -13.20 2.60 -22.44
C LYS A 339 -13.05 1.64 -23.62
N ILE A 340 -12.33 2.07 -24.65
CA ILE A 340 -12.06 1.25 -25.84
C ILE A 340 -11.28 -0.02 -25.46
N GLU A 341 -10.22 0.09 -24.67
CA GLU A 341 -9.42 -1.06 -24.25
C GLU A 341 -10.20 -2.02 -23.33
N MET A 342 -11.04 -1.51 -22.42
CA MET A 342 -11.94 -2.34 -21.60
C MET A 342 -12.97 -3.07 -22.45
N GLN A 343 -13.51 -2.43 -23.49
CA GLN A 343 -14.43 -3.06 -24.43
C GLN A 343 -13.75 -4.17 -25.25
N LYS A 344 -12.56 -3.89 -25.81
CA LYS A 344 -11.75 -4.89 -26.53
C LYS A 344 -11.41 -6.08 -25.64
N ALA A 345 -11.20 -5.85 -24.35
CA ALA A 345 -10.90 -6.88 -23.37
C ALA A 345 -12.13 -7.68 -22.90
N GLY A 346 -13.36 -7.28 -23.27
CA GLY A 346 -14.59 -7.90 -22.80
C GLY A 346 -14.90 -7.61 -21.33
N LEU A 347 -14.36 -6.52 -20.78
CA LEU A 347 -14.44 -6.15 -19.36
C LEU A 347 -15.40 -4.99 -19.09
N SER A 348 -16.19 -4.56 -20.08
CA SER A 348 -17.13 -3.43 -19.94
C SER A 348 -18.16 -3.59 -18.80
N GLY A 349 -18.48 -4.82 -18.39
CA GLY A 349 -19.37 -5.09 -17.26
C GLY A 349 -18.72 -4.95 -15.87
N GLN A 350 -17.41 -4.70 -15.81
CA GLN A 350 -16.63 -4.60 -14.56
C GLN A 350 -16.09 -3.17 -14.35
N VAL A 351 -16.72 -2.17 -14.97
CA VAL A 351 -16.29 -0.77 -14.86
C VAL A 351 -17.47 0.19 -14.70
N VAL A 352 -17.33 1.12 -13.77
CA VAL A 352 -18.22 2.27 -13.61
C VAL A 352 -17.40 3.54 -13.78
N TYR A 353 -17.87 4.43 -14.65
CA TYR A 353 -17.27 5.73 -14.86
C TYR A 353 -18.00 6.73 -13.97
N LEU A 354 -17.27 7.57 -13.23
CA LEU A 354 -17.84 8.66 -12.45
C LEU A 354 -17.39 10.00 -13.04
N ASP A 355 -18.35 10.88 -13.28
CA ASP A 355 -18.09 12.30 -13.55
C ASP A 355 -17.86 13.05 -12.22
N ARG A 356 -17.31 14.26 -12.32
CA ARG A 356 -17.10 15.12 -11.14
C ARG A 356 -18.41 15.32 -10.38
N LYS A 357 -18.36 15.13 -9.07
CA LYS A 357 -19.50 15.22 -8.14
C LYS A 357 -20.52 14.08 -8.26
N GLU A 358 -20.26 13.04 -9.05
CA GLU A 358 -21.00 11.79 -8.92
C GLU A 358 -20.47 10.96 -7.73
N ALA A 359 -21.32 10.07 -7.23
CA ALA A 359 -20.97 9.14 -6.15
C ALA A 359 -21.23 7.69 -6.57
N TYR A 360 -20.44 6.80 -6.00
CA TYR A 360 -20.71 5.36 -6.06
C TYR A 360 -21.03 4.84 -4.66
N HIS A 361 -22.19 4.21 -4.51
CA HIS A 361 -22.61 3.60 -3.25
C HIS A 361 -22.41 2.09 -3.28
N PHE A 362 -22.04 1.55 -2.12
CA PHE A 362 -21.83 0.12 -1.91
C PHE A 362 -22.22 -0.28 -0.49
N GLN A 363 -22.38 -1.59 -0.31
CA GLN A 363 -22.76 -2.17 0.96
C GLN A 363 -21.55 -2.86 1.60
N VAL A 364 -21.13 -2.38 2.77
CA VAL A 364 -20.21 -3.10 3.65
C VAL A 364 -21.01 -4.15 4.39
N ARG A 365 -20.74 -5.42 4.10
CA ARG A 365 -21.39 -6.55 4.74
C ARG A 365 -21.08 -6.53 6.24
N ALA A 366 -22.13 -6.45 7.05
CA ALA A 366 -22.05 -6.82 8.46
C ALA A 366 -22.18 -8.34 8.54
N THR A 367 -21.23 -8.99 9.19
CA THR A 367 -21.23 -10.44 9.40
C THR A 367 -21.72 -10.81 10.79
#